data_AF-Q64F91-F1
#
_entry.id   AF-Q64F91-F1
#
_cell.length_a   1.000
_cell.length_b   1.000
_cell.length_c   1.000
_cell.angle_alpha   90.00
_cell.angle_beta   90.00
_cell.angle_gamma   90.00
#
_symmetry.space_group_name_H-M   'P 1'
#
loop_
_entity.id
_entity.type
_entity.pdbx_description
1 polymer ?
#
loop_
_entity_poly.entity_id
_entity_poly.type
_entity_poly.pdbx_seq_one_letter_code
_entity_poly.pdbx_strand_id
1 'polypeptide(L)'
;LGRSLQDVEGEEVPRPSMEFTDLSRLSLSLHDLSSIPGQSEEMQLLSEEVTPRSSNSPDWCQCGHCLPSQLPESQRCLEELCCRKKAGACITTSEPFRKLILSRQVLQFLLLYQEPLLVLDENSNSRLRHCAYRCYATWRFVS
;
A
#
# COMPACT_ATOMS: atom_id res chain seq x y z
N LEU A 1 -6.58 -27.23 -4.30
CA LEU A 1 -5.49 -26.94 -3.36
C LEU A 1 -5.99 -25.86 -2.41
N GLY A 2 -6.39 -26.23 -1.19
CA GLY A 2 -6.99 -25.32 -0.19
C GLY A 2 -5.98 -24.80 0.83
N ARG A 3 -4.76 -24.48 0.39
CA ARG A 3 -3.69 -23.95 1.25
C ARG A 3 -3.61 -22.43 1.11
N SER A 4 -3.36 -21.75 2.21
CA SER A 4 -3.17 -20.29 2.27
C SER A 4 -2.13 -19.82 1.27
N LEU A 5 -2.42 -18.73 0.54
CA LEU A 5 -1.48 -18.13 -0.41
C LEU A 5 -0.19 -17.65 0.28
N GLN A 6 -0.27 -17.29 1.57
CA GLN A 6 0.88 -16.90 2.39
C GLN A 6 1.97 -17.97 2.46
N ASP A 7 1.62 -19.25 2.36
CA ASP A 7 2.55 -20.37 2.53
C ASP A 7 3.03 -20.97 1.20
N VAL A 8 2.51 -20.46 0.07
CA VAL A 8 2.92 -20.92 -1.26
C VAL A 8 4.30 -20.33 -1.59
N GLU A 9 5.15 -21.17 -2.18
CA GLU A 9 6.44 -20.80 -2.75
C GLU A 9 6.32 -20.50 -4.25
N GLY A 10 7.17 -19.61 -4.75
CA GLY A 10 7.20 -19.22 -6.16
C GLY A 10 8.61 -18.76 -6.55
N GLU A 11 8.78 -18.41 -7.82
CA GLU A 11 10.06 -17.92 -8.34
C GLU A 11 10.30 -16.47 -7.91
N GLU A 12 11.53 -16.17 -7.49
CA GLU A 12 11.94 -14.81 -7.19
C GLU A 12 12.21 -14.03 -8.48
N VAL A 13 11.47 -12.94 -8.66
CA VAL A 13 11.65 -12.03 -9.79
C VAL A 13 12.14 -10.68 -9.25
N PRO A 14 13.26 -10.13 -9.76
CA PRO A 14 13.76 -8.84 -9.31
C PRO A 14 12.75 -7.74 -9.67
N ARG A 15 12.49 -6.83 -8.72
CA ARG A 15 11.68 -5.65 -9.00
C ARG A 15 12.44 -4.73 -9.96
N PRO A 16 11.82 -4.26 -11.06
CA PRO A 16 12.40 -3.23 -11.93
C PRO A 16 12.84 -2.00 -11.14
N SER A 17 13.97 -1.41 -11.54
CA SER A 17 14.40 -0.12 -11.03
C SER A 17 13.40 0.94 -11.49
N MET A 18 12.86 1.72 -10.55
CA MET A 18 12.08 2.90 -10.91
C MET A 18 13.07 4.01 -11.29
N GLU A 19 13.17 4.31 -12.59
CA GLU A 19 13.95 5.45 -13.07
C GLU A 19 13.38 6.73 -12.44
N PHE A 20 14.13 7.31 -11.50
CA PHE A 20 13.75 8.51 -10.73
C PHE A 20 13.65 9.79 -11.57
N THR A 21 13.85 9.71 -12.89
CA THR A 21 13.73 10.83 -13.83
C THR A 21 12.34 11.48 -13.86
N ASP A 22 11.33 10.86 -13.24
CA ASP A 22 9.98 11.44 -13.10
C ASP A 22 9.73 12.16 -11.74
N LEU A 23 10.54 11.92 -10.70
CA LEU A 23 10.41 12.68 -9.43
C LEU A 23 11.05 14.07 -9.49
N SER A 24 12.04 14.27 -10.39
CA SER A 24 12.58 15.60 -10.68
C SER A 24 11.50 16.55 -11.21
N ARG A 25 10.37 16.04 -11.71
CA ARG A 25 9.18 16.82 -12.09
C ARG A 25 8.27 17.19 -10.91
N LEU A 26 8.32 16.45 -9.80
CA LEU A 26 7.63 16.82 -8.56
C LEU A 26 8.34 17.96 -7.80
N SER A 27 9.59 18.26 -8.16
CA SER A 27 10.38 19.37 -7.62
C SER A 27 9.73 20.75 -7.87
N LEU A 28 8.93 20.89 -8.92
CA LEU A 28 8.48 22.20 -9.39
C LEU A 28 7.36 22.86 -8.56
N SER A 29 6.84 22.22 -7.51
CA SER A 29 5.78 22.80 -6.66
C SER A 29 6.02 22.74 -5.14
N LEU A 30 7.16 22.20 -4.67
CA LEU A 30 7.49 22.17 -3.24
C LEU A 30 8.28 23.39 -2.76
N HIS A 31 8.63 24.33 -3.65
CA HIS A 31 9.39 25.53 -3.29
C HIS A 31 8.63 26.55 -2.42
N ASP A 32 7.37 26.29 -2.05
CA ASP A 32 6.60 27.16 -1.14
C ASP A 32 6.51 26.66 0.31
N LEU A 33 7.16 25.54 0.65
CA LEU A 33 7.37 25.14 2.04
C LEU A 33 8.80 25.50 2.44
N SER A 34 8.96 26.71 2.97
CA SER A 34 10.18 27.21 3.61
C SER A 34 10.88 26.10 4.41
N SER A 35 12.04 25.70 3.91
CA SER A 35 12.93 24.76 4.57
C SER A 35 13.51 25.41 5.82
N ILE A 36 13.26 24.83 6.99
CA ILE A 36 14.06 25.13 8.19
C ILE A 36 15.41 24.42 8.01
N PRO A 37 16.56 25.14 7.98
CA PRO A 37 17.86 24.50 7.82
C PRO A 37 18.21 23.70 9.07
N GLY A 38 18.44 22.38 8.94
CA GLY A 38 19.08 21.60 10.00
C GLY A 38 18.67 20.14 10.22
N GLN A 39 17.75 19.56 9.44
CA GLN A 39 17.42 18.14 9.60
C GLN A 39 18.20 17.29 8.60
N SER A 40 19.19 16.56 9.10
CA SER A 40 19.80 15.44 8.40
C SER A 40 18.70 14.41 8.13
N GLU A 41 18.39 14.17 6.85
CA GLU A 41 17.53 13.07 6.41
C GLU A 41 18.29 11.75 6.56
N GLU A 42 18.52 11.35 7.82
CA GLU A 42 18.93 9.99 8.12
C GLU A 42 17.68 9.11 7.95
N MET A 43 17.73 8.18 6.98
CA MET A 43 16.69 7.17 6.78
C MET A 43 16.57 6.32 8.05
N GLN A 44 15.66 6.70 8.95
CA GLN A 44 15.32 5.89 10.11
C GLN A 44 14.68 4.61 9.61
N LEU A 45 15.45 3.52 9.66
CA LEU A 45 14.92 2.17 9.56
C LEU A 45 13.81 2.03 10.60
N LEU A 46 12.61 1.67 10.12
CA LEU A 46 11.46 1.37 10.97
C LEU A 46 11.91 0.38 12.04
N SER A 47 11.99 0.87 13.28
CA SER A 47 12.40 0.07 14.43
C SER A 47 11.51 -1.14 14.55
N GLU A 48 12.08 -2.24 15.03
CA GLU A 48 11.44 -3.53 15.24
C GLU A 48 10.48 -3.45 16.45
N GLU A 49 9.48 -2.57 16.39
CA GLU A 49 8.39 -2.60 17.34
C GLU A 49 7.55 -3.83 17.05
N VAL A 50 7.76 -4.87 17.86
CA VAL A 50 6.92 -6.06 17.91
C VAL A 50 5.56 -5.61 18.42
N THR A 51 4.68 -5.25 17.48
CA THR A 51 3.27 -5.04 17.79
C THR A 51 2.70 -6.38 18.29
N PRO A 52 2.13 -6.41 19.51
CA PRO A 52 1.54 -7.64 20.03
C PRO A 52 0.42 -8.09 19.09
N ARG A 53 0.37 -9.39 18.79
CA ARG A 53 -0.68 -9.96 17.95
C ARG A 53 -2.03 -9.62 18.57
N SER A 54 -2.92 -8.99 17.80
CA SER A 54 -4.31 -8.87 18.22
C SER A 54 -4.92 -10.28 18.29
N SER A 55 -5.74 -10.57 19.31
CA SER A 55 -6.35 -11.89 19.50
C SER A 55 -7.25 -12.34 18.33
N ASN A 56 -7.55 -11.44 17.40
CA ASN A 56 -8.50 -11.66 16.31
C ASN A 56 -7.81 -11.84 14.95
N SER A 57 -6.48 -11.80 14.89
CA SER A 57 -5.74 -11.99 13.63
C SER A 57 -5.67 -13.48 13.25
N PRO A 58 -5.85 -13.84 11.96
CA PRO A 58 -5.67 -15.21 11.48
C PRO A 58 -4.24 -15.74 11.72
N ASP A 59 -4.08 -17.06 11.81
CA ASP A 59 -2.79 -17.71 12.12
C ASP A 59 -1.69 -17.44 11.08
N TRP A 60 -2.06 -17.24 9.82
CA TRP A 60 -1.15 -16.88 8.73
C TRP A 60 -0.69 -15.42 8.79
N CYS A 61 -1.26 -14.59 9.66
CA CYS A 61 -0.91 -13.18 9.80
C CYS A 61 0.38 -12.99 10.61
N GLN A 62 1.27 -12.14 10.09
CA GLN A 62 2.54 -11.78 10.73
C GLN A 62 2.59 -10.29 11.14
N CYS A 63 1.63 -9.47 10.73
CA CYS A 63 1.60 -8.03 11.02
C CYS A 63 0.55 -7.62 12.07
N GLY A 64 -0.33 -8.53 12.48
CA GLY A 64 -1.40 -8.27 13.46
C GLY A 64 -2.61 -7.46 12.95
N HIS A 65 -2.66 -7.11 11.66
CA HIS A 65 -3.72 -6.26 11.09
C HIS A 65 -4.64 -6.98 10.09
N CYS A 66 -4.35 -8.24 9.75
CA CYS A 66 -5.16 -8.99 8.79
C CYS A 66 -6.49 -9.44 9.41
N LEU A 67 -7.50 -9.57 8.55
CA LEU A 67 -8.82 -10.12 8.86
C LEU A 67 -9.09 -11.38 8.03
N PRO A 68 -9.98 -12.29 8.47
CA PRO A 68 -10.42 -13.41 7.66
C PRO A 68 -11.11 -12.96 6.36
N SER A 69 -10.90 -13.70 5.27
CA SER A 69 -11.62 -13.47 4.01
C SER A 69 -13.11 -13.77 4.16
N GLN A 70 -13.93 -13.03 3.41
CA GLN A 70 -15.38 -13.24 3.32
C GLN A 70 -15.78 -14.11 2.11
N LEU A 71 -14.80 -14.57 1.32
CA LEU A 71 -15.06 -15.43 0.17
C LEU A 71 -15.52 -16.84 0.60
N PRO A 72 -16.19 -17.58 -0.31
CA PRO A 72 -16.51 -18.99 -0.09
C PRO A 72 -15.26 -19.83 0.26
N GLU A 73 -15.46 -20.91 1.03
CA GLU A 73 -14.39 -21.86 1.45
C GLU A 73 -13.50 -22.30 0.29
N SER A 74 -14.08 -22.52 -0.90
CA SER A 74 -13.35 -22.95 -2.09
C SER A 74 -12.38 -21.92 -2.65
N GLN A 75 -12.49 -20.64 -2.27
CA GLN A 75 -11.71 -19.54 -2.83
C GLN A 75 -11.00 -18.67 -1.79
N ARG A 76 -11.35 -18.80 -0.49
CA ARG A 76 -10.79 -17.95 0.57
C ARG A 76 -9.27 -17.93 0.61
N CYS A 77 -8.63 -19.07 0.29
CA CYS A 77 -7.19 -19.22 0.37
C CYS A 77 -6.43 -18.25 -0.55
N LEU A 78 -7.09 -17.74 -1.60
CA LEU A 78 -6.53 -16.72 -2.49
C LEU A 78 -6.35 -15.35 -1.80
N GLU A 79 -7.15 -15.05 -0.78
CA GLU A 79 -7.07 -13.81 0.00
C GLU A 79 -6.29 -13.97 1.33
N GLU A 80 -5.85 -15.19 1.66
CA GLU A 80 -5.06 -15.47 2.85
C GLU A 80 -3.59 -15.10 2.61
N LEU A 81 -3.30 -13.79 2.60
CA LEU A 81 -1.97 -13.23 2.36
C LEU A 81 -1.67 -12.09 3.35
N CYS A 82 -0.52 -12.15 4.00
CA CYS A 82 -0.03 -11.10 4.88
C CYS A 82 0.95 -10.18 4.14
N CYS A 83 1.09 -8.93 4.58
CA CYS A 83 2.01 -7.97 3.96
C CYS A 83 3.51 -8.29 4.14
N ARG A 84 3.84 -9.34 4.91
CA ARG A 84 5.19 -9.78 5.27
C ARG A 84 5.21 -11.28 5.60
N LYS A 85 6.37 -11.93 5.43
CA LYS A 85 6.60 -13.35 5.75
C LYS A 85 7.04 -13.60 7.21
N LYS A 86 7.64 -12.60 7.87
CA LYS A 86 8.08 -12.66 9.28
C LYS A 86 7.40 -11.59 10.12
N ALA A 87 7.32 -11.78 11.43
CA ALA A 87 6.67 -10.87 12.37
C ALA A 87 7.21 -9.43 12.29
N GLY A 88 6.35 -8.42 12.50
CA GLY A 88 6.72 -7.01 12.68
C GLY A 88 5.78 -6.02 11.98
N ALA A 89 6.24 -4.78 11.77
CA ALA A 89 5.39 -3.65 11.38
C ALA A 89 4.58 -3.88 10.09
N CYS A 90 3.30 -3.48 10.13
CA CYS A 90 2.39 -3.55 9.00
C CYS A 90 2.65 -2.43 7.99
N ILE A 91 2.54 -2.72 6.69
CA ILE A 91 2.70 -1.67 5.66
C ILE A 91 1.68 -0.54 5.80
N THR A 92 0.50 -0.83 6.35
CA THR A 92 -0.58 0.14 6.51
C THR A 92 -0.28 1.22 7.55
N THR A 93 0.69 1.01 8.44
CA THR A 93 1.11 2.02 9.43
C THR A 93 2.10 3.03 8.86
N SER A 94 2.58 2.81 7.63
CA SER A 94 3.51 3.74 6.97
C SER A 94 2.79 4.99 6.46
N GLU A 95 3.43 6.15 6.61
CA GLU A 95 2.91 7.42 6.09
C GLU A 95 2.65 7.41 4.57
N PRO A 96 3.50 6.81 3.71
CA PRO A 96 3.20 6.67 2.30
C PRO A 96 1.90 5.92 2.01
N PHE A 97 1.57 4.87 2.77
CA PHE A 97 0.31 4.16 2.60
C PHE A 97 -0.88 5.08 2.87
N ARG A 98 -0.83 5.87 3.95
CA ARG A 98 -1.88 6.85 4.28
C ARG A 98 -2.03 7.92 3.20
N LYS A 99 -0.92 8.47 2.70
CA LYS A 99 -0.92 9.58 1.73
C LYS A 99 -1.25 9.15 0.31
N LEU A 100 -0.79 7.97 -0.13
CA LEU A 100 -0.95 7.51 -1.53
C LEU A 100 -2.19 6.63 -1.71
N ILE A 101 -2.47 5.74 -0.76
CA ILE A 101 -3.47 4.67 -0.94
C ILE A 101 -4.80 5.02 -0.31
N LEU A 102 -4.81 5.74 0.83
CA LEU A 102 -6.03 6.05 1.57
C LEU A 102 -6.51 7.50 1.42
N SER A 103 -5.70 8.39 0.84
CA SER A 103 -6.07 9.79 0.67
C SER A 103 -7.15 9.95 -0.40
N ARG A 104 -8.39 10.27 0.01
CA ARG A 104 -9.50 10.52 -0.92
C ARG A 104 -9.13 11.59 -1.94
N GLN A 105 -8.48 12.67 -1.51
CA GLN A 105 -8.10 13.77 -2.39
C GLN A 105 -7.13 13.33 -3.49
N VAL A 106 -6.12 12.52 -3.14
CA VAL A 106 -5.14 11.99 -4.11
C VAL A 106 -5.82 11.04 -5.09
N LEU A 107 -6.67 10.13 -4.60
CA LEU A 107 -7.40 9.19 -5.48
C LEU A 107 -8.36 9.92 -6.42
N GLN A 108 -9.06 10.94 -5.95
CA GLN A 108 -9.92 11.78 -6.81
C GLN A 108 -9.10 12.50 -7.88
N PHE A 109 -7.96 13.09 -7.50
CA PHE A 109 -7.06 13.75 -8.43
C PHE A 109 -6.56 12.78 -9.51
N LEU A 110 -6.12 11.58 -9.14
CA LEU A 110 -5.66 10.58 -10.10
C LEU A 110 -6.76 10.14 -11.06
N LEU A 111 -8.00 9.97 -10.57
CA LEU A 111 -9.14 9.65 -11.42
C LEU A 111 -9.45 10.77 -12.41
N LEU A 112 -9.42 12.03 -11.97
CA LEU A 112 -9.65 13.19 -12.83
C LEU A 112 -8.50 13.44 -13.81
N TYR A 113 -7.27 13.10 -13.43
CA TYR A 113 -6.13 13.14 -14.34
C TYR A 113 -6.32 12.17 -15.51
N GLN A 114 -6.87 10.98 -15.24
CA GLN A 114 -7.19 9.99 -16.26
C GLN A 114 -8.45 10.36 -17.06
N GLU A 115 -9.49 10.87 -16.39
CA GLU A 115 -10.80 11.21 -16.96
C GLU A 115 -11.23 12.61 -16.48
N PRO A 116 -10.83 13.71 -17.15
CA PRO A 116 -11.05 15.07 -16.64
C PRO A 116 -12.51 15.52 -16.47
N LEU A 117 -13.43 14.91 -17.23
CA LEU A 117 -14.86 15.23 -17.20
C LEU A 117 -15.68 14.29 -16.31
N LEU A 118 -14.98 13.47 -15.52
CA LEU A 118 -15.59 12.54 -14.62
C LEU A 118 -16.29 13.25 -13.45
N VAL A 119 -17.53 12.87 -13.20
CA VAL A 119 -18.27 13.34 -12.03
C VAL A 119 -17.98 12.41 -10.85
N LEU A 120 -17.51 12.98 -9.74
CA LEU A 120 -17.27 12.26 -8.48
C LEU A 120 -18.25 12.75 -7.43
N ASP A 121 -19.02 11.83 -6.89
CA ASP A 121 -20.02 12.05 -5.85
C ASP A 121 -19.75 11.13 -4.63
N GLU A 122 -20.66 11.15 -3.66
CA GLU A 122 -20.55 10.30 -2.47
C GLU A 122 -20.67 8.80 -2.77
N ASN A 123 -21.26 8.42 -3.92
CA ASN A 123 -21.38 7.02 -4.34
C ASN A 123 -20.12 6.53 -5.11
N SER A 124 -19.15 7.41 -5.34
CA SER A 124 -17.94 7.10 -6.10
C SER A 124 -16.92 6.23 -5.33
N ASN A 125 -17.27 5.77 -4.12
CA ASN A 125 -16.41 4.93 -3.26
C ASN A 125 -15.92 3.66 -3.96
N SER A 126 -16.74 3.03 -4.82
CA SER A 126 -16.31 1.85 -5.59
C SER A 126 -15.15 2.18 -6.53
N ARG A 127 -15.23 3.33 -7.23
CA ARG A 127 -14.18 3.78 -8.15
C ARG A 127 -12.92 4.21 -7.41
N LEU A 128 -13.07 4.92 -6.29
CA LEU A 128 -11.94 5.27 -5.41
C LEU A 128 -11.24 4.03 -4.88
N ARG A 129 -11.99 2.99 -4.48
CA ARG A 129 -11.45 1.72 -4.00
C ARG A 129 -10.64 1.00 -5.10
N HIS A 130 -11.16 0.94 -6.32
CA HIS A 130 -10.41 0.39 -7.45
C HIS A 130 -9.17 1.21 -7.80
N CYS A 131 -9.24 2.55 -7.70
CA CYS A 131 -8.09 3.42 -7.86
C CYS A 131 -7.01 3.11 -6.81
N ALA A 132 -7.39 2.99 -5.54
CA ALA A 132 -6.47 2.64 -4.45
C ALA A 132 -5.77 1.28 -4.68
N TYR A 133 -6.49 0.27 -5.16
CA TYR A 133 -5.90 -1.03 -5.50
C TYR A 133 -4.85 -0.90 -6.60
N ARG A 134 -5.13 -0.12 -7.66
CA ARG A 134 -4.16 0.16 -8.72
C ARG A 134 -2.95 0.91 -8.19
N CYS A 135 -3.14 1.96 -7.38
CA CYS A 135 -2.05 2.70 -6.75
C CYS A 135 -1.14 1.80 -5.92
N TYR A 136 -1.73 0.91 -5.11
CA TYR A 136 -0.95 -0.04 -4.32
C TYR A 136 -0.17 -1.02 -5.20
N ALA A 137 -0.80 -1.54 -6.26
CA ALA A 137 -0.15 -2.43 -7.20
C ALA A 137 1.04 -1.74 -7.90
N THR A 138 0.84 -0.55 -8.44
CA THR A 138 1.91 0.24 -9.09
C THR A 138 3.03 0.58 -8.11
N TRP A 139 2.72 0.91 -6.86
CA TRP A 139 3.73 1.21 -5.85
C TRP A 139 4.58 -0.02 -5.48
N ARG A 140 3.97 -1.21 -5.40
CA ARG A 140 4.66 -2.44 -4.96
C ARG A 140 5.27 -3.26 -6.10
N PHE A 141 4.69 -3.20 -7.28
CA PHE A 141 4.98 -4.05 -8.43
C PHE A 141 5.17 -3.19 -9.68
N VAL A 142 6.09 -2.23 -9.60
CA VAL A 142 6.56 -1.47 -10.76
C VAL A 142 6.91 -2.46 -11.87
N SER A 143 6.42 -2.20 -13.08
CA SER A 143 6.58 -3.03 -14.26
C SER A 143 7.16 -2.21 -15.39
#